data_AF-A0AAJ1TUJ7-F1
#
_entry.id   AF-A0AAJ1TUJ7-F1
#
_cell.length_a   1.000
_cell.length_b   1.000
_cell.length_c   1.000
_cell.angle_alpha   90.00
_cell.angle_beta   90.00
_cell.angle_gamma   90.00
#
_symmetry.space_group_name_H-M   'P 1'
#
loop_
_entity.id
_entity.type
_entity.pdbx_description
1 polymer ?
#
loop_
_entity_poly.entity_id
_entity_poly.type
_entity_poly.pdbx_seq_one_letter_code
_entity_poly.pdbx_strand_id
1 'polypeptide(L)'
;MAAVVTLTCGLPEATRAAEPFGTWLTEDGRARIRTERCGSDAARLCGFVVWGNEPLDQDSRPKIDRYNPNSAWQARHQLGHKMLLGLRPNAEGRYEGKIYDADNGKSTT
;
A
#
# COMPACT_ATOMS: atom_id res chain seq x y z
N MET A 1 -0.15 59.70 -20.47
CA MET A 1 0.15 58.26 -20.58
C MET A 1 -0.30 57.60 -19.29
N ALA A 2 -1.29 56.70 -19.33
CA ALA A 2 -1.79 56.01 -18.15
C ALA A 2 -1.14 54.62 -18.08
N ALA A 3 -0.47 54.31 -16.98
CA ALA A 3 0.13 53.00 -16.73
C ALA A 3 -0.90 52.11 -16.03
N VAL A 4 -1.24 50.97 -16.65
CA VAL A 4 -2.10 49.95 -16.07
C VAL A 4 -1.21 48.92 -15.38
N VAL A 5 -1.34 48.80 -14.05
CA VAL A 5 -0.65 47.79 -13.26
C VAL A 5 -1.53 46.54 -13.20
N THR A 6 -1.13 45.49 -13.92
CA THR A 6 -1.77 44.17 -13.86
C THR A 6 -1.26 43.42 -12.63
N LEU A 7 -2.13 43.25 -11.63
CA LEU A 7 -1.86 42.45 -10.44
C LEU A 7 -2.04 40.97 -10.79
N THR A 8 -0.95 40.25 -11.02
CA THR A 8 -0.96 38.79 -11.20
C THR A 8 -1.16 38.12 -9.85
N CYS A 9 -2.38 37.68 -9.57
CA CYS A 9 -2.69 36.84 -8.42
C CYS A 9 -2.07 35.45 -8.67
N GLY A 10 -0.98 35.13 -7.97
CA GLY A 10 -0.38 33.79 -8.00
C GLY A 10 -1.35 32.77 -7.42
N LEU A 11 -1.78 31.80 -8.22
CA LEU A 11 -2.54 30.65 -7.72
C LEU A 11 -1.64 29.86 -6.75
N PRO A 12 -2.16 29.44 -5.59
CA PRO A 12 -1.41 28.55 -4.71
C PRO A 12 -1.17 27.24 -5.46
N GLU A 13 0.09 26.91 -5.70
CA GLU A 13 0.48 25.58 -6.15
C GLU A 13 0.13 24.60 -5.03
N ALA A 14 -0.89 23.77 -5.27
CA ALA A 14 -1.19 22.68 -4.37
C ALA A 14 0.03 21.76 -4.30
N THR A 15 0.75 21.78 -3.18
CA THR A 15 1.81 20.79 -2.92
C THR A 15 1.15 19.42 -2.96
N ARG A 16 1.43 18.65 -4.01
CA ARG A 16 0.97 17.26 -4.09
C ARG A 16 1.80 16.49 -3.07
N ALA A 17 1.14 15.93 -2.05
CA ALA A 17 1.80 15.03 -1.12
C ALA A 17 2.60 13.98 -1.90
N ALA A 18 3.85 13.75 -1.50
CA ALA A 18 4.69 12.74 -2.14
C ALA A 18 3.96 11.39 -2.09
N GLU A 19 3.90 10.72 -3.24
CA GLU A 19 3.28 9.40 -3.29
C GLU A 19 4.10 8.45 -2.40
N PRO A 20 3.46 7.64 -1.54
CA PRO A 20 4.14 6.86 -0.51
C PRO A 20 4.79 5.60 -1.09
N PHE A 21 5.55 5.74 -2.17
CA PHE A 21 6.31 4.67 -2.81
C PHE A 21 7.60 4.39 -2.04
N GLY A 22 7.90 3.11 -1.86
CA GLY A 22 9.08 2.69 -1.12
C GLY A 22 8.94 1.29 -0.56
N THR A 23 9.87 0.91 0.31
CA THR A 23 9.77 -0.30 1.13
C THR A 23 9.70 0.11 2.58
N TRP A 24 8.62 -0.28 3.25
CA TRP A 24 8.27 0.15 4.60
C TRP A 24 8.25 -1.04 5.53
N LEU A 25 8.75 -0.89 6.75
CA LEU A 25 8.58 -1.89 7.80
C LEU A 25 7.19 -1.73 8.44
N THR A 26 6.48 -2.83 8.67
CA THR A 26 5.25 -2.80 9.47
C THR A 26 5.56 -2.33 10.88
N GLU A 27 4.59 -1.69 11.55
CA GLU A 27 4.79 -1.14 12.90
C GLU A 27 5.23 -2.21 13.91
N ASP A 28 4.70 -3.42 13.78
CA ASP A 28 5.07 -4.58 14.59
C ASP A 28 6.41 -5.24 14.19
N GLY A 29 7.09 -4.73 13.16
CA GLY A 29 8.39 -5.23 12.69
C GLY A 29 8.35 -6.57 11.94
N ARG A 30 7.17 -7.13 11.68
CA ARG A 30 7.04 -8.50 11.13
C ARG A 30 7.24 -8.58 9.61
N ALA A 31 6.98 -7.51 8.87
CA ALA A 31 7.05 -7.54 7.41
C ALA A 31 7.60 -6.25 6.82
N ARG A 32 8.25 -6.34 5.64
CA ARG A 32 8.52 -5.19 4.79
C ARG A 32 7.59 -5.20 3.60
N ILE A 33 6.94 -4.06 3.37
CA ILE A 33 5.93 -3.88 2.34
C ILE A 33 6.45 -2.90 1.30
N ARG A 34 6.55 -3.37 0.05
CA ARG A 34 6.87 -2.51 -1.09
C ARG A 34 5.59 -1.94 -1.66
N THR A 35 5.51 -0.62 -1.74
CA THR A 35 4.34 0.10 -2.23
C THR A 35 4.54 0.55 -3.68
N GLU A 36 3.48 0.41 -4.48
CA GLU A 36 3.45 0.80 -5.90
C GLU A 36 2.02 1.13 -6.33
N ARG A 37 1.85 1.68 -7.54
CA ARG A 37 0.51 1.83 -8.14
C ARG A 37 -0.12 0.46 -8.39
N CYS A 38 -1.43 0.37 -8.24
CA CYS A 38 -2.15 -0.89 -8.46
C CYS A 38 -2.30 -1.23 -9.94
N GLY A 39 -1.31 -1.89 -10.57
CA GLY A 39 -1.43 -2.38 -11.95
C GLY A 39 -1.91 -1.26 -12.90
N SER A 40 -3.04 -1.46 -13.59
CA SER A 40 -3.64 -0.47 -14.48
C SER A 40 -4.40 0.67 -13.78
N ASP A 41 -4.69 0.56 -12.48
CA ASP A 41 -5.34 1.62 -11.69
C ASP A 41 -4.27 2.49 -11.02
N ALA A 42 -3.82 3.51 -11.76
CA ALA A 42 -2.79 4.44 -11.32
C ALA A 42 -3.22 5.31 -10.13
N ALA A 43 -4.52 5.40 -9.83
CA ALA A 43 -5.03 6.22 -8.73
C ALA A 43 -5.01 5.50 -7.37
N ARG A 44 -4.72 4.19 -7.35
CA ARG A 44 -4.67 3.39 -6.13
C ARG A 44 -3.27 2.92 -5.79
N LEU A 45 -3.00 2.83 -4.50
CA LEU A 45 -1.76 2.30 -3.95
C LEU A 45 -1.93 0.84 -3.51
N CYS A 46 -1.09 -0.04 -4.05
CA CYS A 46 -0.98 -1.43 -3.65
C CYS A 46 0.31 -1.64 -2.89
N GLY A 47 0.32 -2.62 -2.00
CA GLY A 47 1.48 -2.97 -1.19
C GLY A 47 1.70 -4.47 -1.21
N PHE A 48 2.94 -4.89 -1.39
CA PHE A 48 3.33 -6.29 -1.52
C PHE A 48 4.33 -6.68 -0.45
N VAL A 49 4.14 -7.84 0.16
CA VAL A 49 5.09 -8.36 1.15
C VAL A 49 6.37 -8.77 0.43
N VAL A 50 7.49 -8.08 0.72
CA VAL A 50 8.79 -8.35 0.08
C VAL A 50 9.82 -8.95 1.04
N TRP A 51 9.51 -8.98 2.33
CA TRP A 51 10.28 -9.67 3.36
C TRP A 51 9.39 -9.92 4.58
N GLY A 52 9.63 -11.00 5.31
CA GLY A 52 9.03 -11.28 6.62
C GLY A 52 10.10 -11.75 7.59
N ASN A 53 9.95 -11.44 8.89
CA ASN A 53 10.87 -11.88 9.93
C ASN A 53 10.85 -13.41 10.13
N GLU A 54 9.70 -14.03 9.89
CA GLU A 54 9.47 -15.47 9.93
C GLU A 54 8.88 -15.95 8.60
N PRO A 55 9.70 -16.09 7.53
CA PRO A 55 9.19 -16.42 6.19
C PRO A 55 8.89 -17.91 5.99
N LEU A 56 9.34 -18.77 6.90
CA LEU A 56 9.17 -20.22 6.85
C LEU A 56 8.20 -20.71 7.95
N ASP A 57 7.54 -21.83 7.69
CA ASP A 57 6.76 -22.56 8.69
C ASP A 57 7.64 -23.50 9.53
N GLN A 58 7.00 -24.26 10.43
CA GLN A 58 7.67 -25.20 11.34
C GLN A 58 8.41 -26.32 10.61
N ASP A 59 8.03 -26.64 9.37
CA ASP A 59 8.66 -27.66 8.53
C ASP A 59 9.73 -27.05 7.60
N SER A 60 10.15 -25.80 7.85
CA SER A 60 11.08 -25.04 7.01
C SER A 60 10.58 -24.80 5.58
N ARG A 61 9.26 -24.79 5.35
CA ARG A 61 8.67 -24.49 4.04
C ARG A 61 8.21 -23.03 3.98
N PRO A 62 8.25 -22.36 2.81
CA PRO A 62 7.71 -21.02 2.67
C PRO A 62 6.25 -20.94 3.13
N LYS A 63 5.93 -19.98 4.01
CA LYS A 63 4.55 -19.80 4.49
C LYS A 63 3.59 -19.58 3.30
N ILE A 64 2.46 -20.27 3.36
CA ILE A 64 1.34 -20.09 2.43
C ILE A 64 0.16 -19.43 3.14
N ASP A 65 -0.71 -18.83 2.35
CA ASP A 65 -1.89 -18.10 2.79
C ASP A 65 -3.05 -19.01 3.23
N ARG A 66 -2.76 -19.97 4.11
CA ARG A 66 -3.69 -21.03 4.52
C ARG A 66 -5.01 -20.52 5.10
N TYR A 67 -5.03 -19.29 5.64
CA TYR A 67 -6.20 -18.68 6.26
C TYR A 67 -7.03 -17.86 5.29
N ASN A 68 -6.67 -17.81 4.00
CA ASN A 68 -7.45 -17.05 3.04
C ASN A 68 -8.91 -17.57 2.98
N PRO A 69 -9.92 -16.68 3.11
CA PRO A 69 -11.32 -17.09 2.97
C PRO A 69 -11.66 -17.59 1.55
N ASN A 70 -10.87 -17.20 0.54
CA ASN A 70 -10.96 -17.75 -0.80
C ASN A 70 -10.05 -18.99 -0.93
N SER A 71 -10.66 -20.17 -1.08
CA SER A 71 -9.95 -21.43 -1.21
C SER A 71 -8.96 -21.47 -2.39
N ALA A 72 -9.26 -20.76 -3.48
CA ALA A 72 -8.37 -20.67 -4.64
C ALA A 72 -7.03 -19.97 -4.33
N TRP A 73 -6.96 -19.24 -3.21
CA TRP A 73 -5.81 -18.41 -2.84
C TRP A 73 -5.01 -19.02 -1.67
N GLN A 74 -5.52 -20.07 -1.03
CA GLN A 74 -4.90 -20.68 0.15
C GLN A 74 -3.53 -21.30 -0.09
N ALA A 75 -3.23 -21.68 -1.33
CA ALA A 75 -1.95 -22.26 -1.73
C ALA A 75 -0.89 -21.22 -2.12
N ARG A 76 -1.22 -19.91 -2.11
CA ARG A 76 -0.28 -18.85 -2.50
C ARG A 76 0.72 -18.62 -1.38
N HIS A 77 1.95 -18.26 -1.74
CA HIS A 77 2.94 -17.84 -0.75
C HIS A 77 2.54 -16.51 -0.10
N GLN A 78 2.75 -16.42 1.22
CA GLN A 78 2.62 -15.15 1.94
C GLN A 78 3.69 -14.15 1.46
N LEU A 79 4.90 -14.59 1.15
CA LEU A 79 5.88 -13.70 0.52
C LEU A 79 5.42 -13.40 -0.93
N GLY A 80 5.35 -12.12 -1.26
CA GLY A 80 4.95 -11.62 -2.58
C GLY A 80 3.46 -11.31 -2.75
N HIS A 81 2.59 -11.72 -1.82
CA HIS A 81 1.16 -11.40 -1.93
C HIS A 81 0.88 -9.91 -1.67
N LYS A 82 -0.28 -9.46 -2.16
CA LYS A 82 -0.77 -8.10 -2.00
C LYS A 82 -1.44 -7.95 -0.62
N MET A 83 -0.83 -7.14 0.24
CA MET A 83 -1.30 -6.81 1.59
C MET A 83 -2.17 -5.55 1.58
N LEU A 84 -1.70 -4.46 0.93
CA LEU A 84 -2.50 -3.23 0.79
C LEU A 84 -3.35 -3.33 -0.47
N LEU A 85 -4.67 -3.33 -0.31
CA LEU A 85 -5.63 -3.71 -1.34
C LEU A 85 -6.19 -2.51 -2.14
N GLY A 86 -5.31 -1.60 -2.54
CA GLY A 86 -5.69 -0.43 -3.33
C GLY A 86 -6.18 0.74 -2.48
N LEU A 87 -5.30 1.25 -1.63
CA LEU A 87 -5.54 2.43 -0.81
C LEU A 87 -5.74 3.66 -1.70
N ARG A 88 -6.55 4.61 -1.23
CA ARG A 88 -6.85 5.87 -1.91
C ARG A 88 -6.49 7.05 -1.02
N PRO A 89 -5.96 8.15 -1.58
CA PRO A 89 -5.78 9.37 -0.82
C PRO A 89 -7.14 9.97 -0.45
N ASN A 90 -7.27 10.44 0.79
CA ASN A 90 -8.39 11.26 1.26
C ASN A 90 -8.10 12.75 1.01
N ALA A 91 -9.02 13.63 1.42
CA ALA A 91 -8.89 15.09 1.23
C ALA A 91 -7.69 15.70 1.97
N GLU A 92 -7.18 15.02 3.00
CA GLU A 92 -6.01 15.42 3.79
C GLU A 92 -4.70 14.83 3.26
N GLY A 93 -4.75 14.04 2.17
CA GLY A 93 -3.59 13.37 1.60
C GLY A 93 -3.17 12.10 2.34
N ARG A 94 -3.95 11.60 3.30
CA ARG A 94 -3.72 10.29 3.94
C ARG A 94 -4.28 9.18 3.05
N TYR A 95 -3.64 8.01 3.05
CA TYR A 95 -4.12 6.86 2.29
C TYR A 95 -5.00 5.97 3.18
N GLU A 96 -6.20 5.67 2.69
CA GLU A 96 -7.20 4.85 3.38
C GLU A 96 -7.65 3.70 2.49
N GLY A 97 -8.02 2.57 3.11
CA GLY A 97 -8.52 1.41 2.39
C GLY A 97 -8.21 0.11 3.11
N LYS A 98 -8.41 -1.02 2.41
CA LYS A 98 -8.30 -2.33 3.04
C LYS A 98 -6.86 -2.83 3.13
N ILE A 99 -6.53 -3.41 4.27
CA ILE A 99 -5.28 -4.13 4.55
C ILE A 99 -5.63 -5.57 4.86
N TYR A 100 -4.99 -6.52 4.18
CA TYR A 100 -5.14 -7.95 4.39
C TYR A 100 -4.01 -8.50 5.27
N ASP A 101 -4.32 -9.43 6.17
CA ASP A 101 -3.35 -10.15 6.99
C ASP A 101 -3.43 -11.65 6.70
N ALA A 102 -2.40 -12.19 6.04
CA ALA A 102 -2.33 -13.61 5.66
C ALA A 102 -2.07 -14.55 6.86
N ASP A 103 -1.69 -14.02 8.03
CA ASP A 103 -1.47 -14.82 9.24
C ASP A 103 -2.78 -15.19 9.94
N ASN A 104 -3.88 -14.49 9.64
CA ASN A 104 -5.19 -14.76 10.23
C ASN A 104 -6.36 -14.68 9.24
N GLY A 105 -6.11 -14.34 7.97
CA GLY A 105 -7.12 -14.27 6.93
C GLY A 105 -8.05 -13.05 7.00
N LYS A 106 -7.79 -12.10 7.89
CA LYS A 106 -8.65 -10.94 8.13
C LYS A 106 -8.27 -9.77 7.22
N SER A 107 -9.26 -8.92 6.96
CA SER A 107 -9.04 -7.61 6.34
C SER A 107 -9.56 -6.51 7.26
N THR A 108 -8.76 -5.48 7.50
CA THR A 108 -9.17 -4.25 8.20
C THR A 108 -9.26 -3.09 7.23
N THR A 109 -9.99 -2.04 7.61
CA THR A 109 -9.93 -0.71 6.98
C THR A 109 -9.10 0.23 7.84
#